data_AF-A0A7J7TE64-F1
#
_entry.id   AF-A0A7J7TE64-F1
#
_cell.length_a   1.000
_cell.length_b   1.000
_cell.length_c   1.000
_cell.angle_alpha   90.00
_cell.angle_beta   90.00
_cell.angle_gamma   90.00
#
_symmetry.space_group_name_H-M   'P 1'
#
loop_
_entity.id
_entity.type
_entity.pdbx_description
1 polymer ?
#
loop_
_entity_poly.entity_id
_entity_poly.type
_entity_poly.pdbx_seq_one_letter_code
_entity_poly.pdbx_strand_id
1 'polypeptide(L)'
;MGYSVTIFLLETSFSKGFERLICNQKKENETKVVLCELGNPMKRNVRIGVTMLVSVENLEEAGEHVSFRLQIRSKNSQNPNSEAVLLDVPVRAEARVELRGNSLPAFLVVEAEGDRENSSDFRGPKVVHKYELHNNGPGTVSGLRLSLHLPNQSQASDLLYIEDIQPQGGLQCSPQTSPNPLKLDWGMPTATPSSIATRHKRERRQAFLRGSKPPSGLQDPVLVSCDSVPCTVVQCELQEMVRGQRAMVTVVAFLWLPSLRQRPLDQFVLQSHAWFNVSSLPYAVPALSLPSGDALVQTQVLRALEERDVPIWWVLVGVLGGLLLFTFLVLAMWKVGFFKRNRPPFEEDNEEEE
;
A
#
# COMPACT_ATOMS: atom_id res chain seq x y z
N MET A 1 -37.40 18.10 -11.33
CA MET A 1 -36.18 18.08 -12.17
C MET A 1 -36.38 16.97 -13.20
N GLY A 2 -36.17 17.25 -14.49
CA GLY A 2 -36.62 16.38 -15.56
C GLY A 2 -35.78 15.10 -15.70
N TYR A 3 -36.41 13.94 -15.60
CA TYR A 3 -35.79 12.63 -15.80
C TYR A 3 -35.57 12.40 -17.31
N SER A 4 -34.32 12.37 -17.76
CA SER A 4 -33.96 12.02 -19.14
C SER A 4 -33.28 10.67 -19.19
N VAL A 5 -33.93 9.67 -19.81
CA VAL A 5 -33.26 8.45 -20.29
C VAL A 5 -32.63 8.77 -21.65
N THR A 6 -31.33 9.05 -21.69
CA THR A 6 -30.65 9.39 -22.95
C THR A 6 -30.23 8.10 -23.65
N ILE A 7 -30.94 7.73 -24.72
CA ILE A 7 -30.55 6.59 -25.56
C ILE A 7 -29.52 7.10 -26.56
N PHE A 8 -28.24 6.86 -26.29
CA PHE A 8 -27.20 7.06 -27.29
C PHE A 8 -27.23 5.89 -28.27
N LEU A 9 -27.63 6.16 -29.52
CA LEU A 9 -27.31 5.27 -30.64
C LEU A 9 -25.83 5.47 -30.95
N LEU A 10 -24.94 4.78 -30.23
CA LEU A 10 -23.53 4.74 -30.58
C LEU A 10 -23.40 3.95 -31.88
N GLU A 11 -23.16 4.69 -32.96
CA GLU A 11 -22.79 4.18 -34.27
C GLU A 11 -21.37 3.61 -34.21
N THR A 12 -21.25 2.40 -33.66
CA THR A 12 -20.01 1.63 -33.69
C THR A 12 -20.14 0.61 -34.81
N SER A 13 -19.63 0.96 -35.98
CA SER A 13 -19.36 -0.01 -37.03
C SER A 13 -18.34 -1.01 -36.51
N PHE A 14 -18.71 -2.29 -36.32
CA PHE A 14 -18.09 -3.45 -36.99
C PHE A 14 -18.50 -4.78 -36.35
N SER A 15 -19.21 -5.63 -37.10
CA SER A 15 -18.84 -7.03 -37.30
C SER A 15 -19.50 -7.51 -38.60
N LYS A 16 -18.77 -8.29 -39.41
CA LYS A 16 -19.25 -8.80 -40.71
C LYS A 16 -20.51 -9.64 -40.51
N GLY A 17 -21.65 -9.18 -41.03
CA GLY A 17 -22.91 -9.93 -41.05
C GLY A 17 -24.16 -9.17 -40.58
N PHE A 18 -24.03 -7.94 -40.07
CA PHE A 18 -25.16 -7.15 -39.62
C PHE A 18 -25.51 -6.04 -40.62
N GLU A 19 -26.72 -6.08 -41.18
CA GLU A 19 -27.31 -4.94 -41.89
C GLU A 19 -27.79 -3.91 -40.86
N ARG A 20 -27.43 -2.64 -41.05
CA ARG A 20 -27.83 -1.55 -40.16
C ARG A 20 -29.31 -1.22 -40.39
N LEU A 21 -30.13 -1.38 -39.35
CA LEU A 21 -31.53 -0.97 -39.37
C LEU A 21 -31.67 0.54 -39.20
N ILE A 22 -32.64 1.13 -39.90
CA ILE A 22 -33.01 2.53 -39.74
C ILE A 22 -33.94 2.60 -38.52
N CYS A 23 -33.48 3.23 -37.45
CA CYS A 23 -34.22 3.38 -36.20
C CYS A 23 -34.35 4.85 -35.81
N ASN A 24 -35.55 5.27 -35.42
CA ASN A 24 -35.85 6.63 -34.99
C ASN A 24 -36.44 6.61 -33.57
N GLN A 25 -35.96 7.52 -32.72
CA GLN A 25 -36.51 7.71 -31.38
C GLN A 25 -37.68 8.70 -31.43
N LYS A 26 -38.81 8.32 -30.82
CA LYS A 26 -40.00 9.17 -30.68
C LYS A 26 -40.42 9.19 -29.21
N LYS A 27 -40.84 10.35 -28.71
CA LYS A 27 -41.51 10.45 -27.40
C LYS A 27 -43.01 10.36 -27.64
N GLU A 28 -43.66 9.33 -27.10
CA GLU A 28 -45.10 9.10 -27.24
C GLU A 28 -45.70 8.91 -25.84
N ASN A 29 -46.64 9.78 -25.47
CA ASN A 29 -47.31 9.76 -24.16
C ASN A 29 -46.33 9.62 -22.99
N GLU A 30 -45.33 10.52 -22.95
CA GLU A 30 -44.26 10.58 -21.93
C GLU A 30 -43.24 9.43 -21.94
N THR A 31 -43.55 8.31 -22.60
CA THR A 31 -42.61 7.20 -22.81
C THR A 31 -41.71 7.43 -24.03
N LYS A 32 -40.44 7.04 -23.92
CA LYS A 32 -39.49 7.06 -25.05
C LYS A 32 -39.60 5.75 -25.81
N VAL A 33 -39.99 5.82 -27.08
CA VAL A 33 -40.18 4.66 -27.97
C VAL A 33 -39.12 4.73 -29.08
N VAL A 34 -38.54 3.58 -29.43
CA VAL A 34 -37.63 3.45 -30.57
C VAL A 34 -38.35 2.64 -31.65
N LEU A 35 -38.46 3.21 -32.85
CA LEU A 35 -39.11 2.59 -33.99
C LEU A 35 -38.05 2.23 -35.03
N CYS A 36 -37.92 0.94 -35.34
CA CYS A 36 -36.99 0.44 -36.35
C CYS A 36 -37.75 -0.10 -37.57
N GLU A 37 -37.30 0.26 -38.76
CA GLU A 37 -37.88 -0.20 -40.02
C GLU A 37 -37.40 -1.61 -40.36
N LEU A 38 -38.31 -2.59 -40.35
CA LEU A 38 -38.01 -4.00 -40.64
C LEU A 38 -38.18 -4.37 -42.12
N GLY A 39 -38.65 -3.43 -42.95
CA GLY A 39 -38.86 -3.60 -44.39
C GLY A 39 -40.26 -3.19 -44.87
N ASN A 40 -40.33 -2.64 -46.09
CA ASN A 40 -41.58 -2.19 -46.71
C ASN A 40 -41.71 -2.78 -48.14
N PRO A 41 -42.35 -3.96 -48.32
CA PRO A 41 -42.91 -4.84 -47.29
C PRO A 41 -41.88 -5.84 -46.73
N MET A 42 -42.06 -6.26 -45.47
CA MET A 42 -41.36 -7.44 -44.92
C MET A 42 -41.97 -8.71 -45.53
N LYS A 43 -41.17 -9.46 -46.30
CA LYS A 43 -41.64 -10.65 -47.05
C LYS A 43 -41.96 -11.82 -46.11
N ARG A 44 -42.78 -12.77 -46.60
CA ARG A 44 -43.12 -14.01 -45.89
C ARG A 44 -41.85 -14.83 -45.62
N ASN A 45 -41.81 -15.49 -44.45
CA ASN A 45 -40.71 -16.37 -44.01
C ASN A 45 -39.35 -15.66 -43.84
N VAL A 46 -39.32 -14.33 -43.79
CA VAL A 46 -38.12 -13.57 -43.43
C VAL A 46 -37.95 -13.58 -41.91
N ARG A 47 -36.71 -13.80 -41.45
CA ARG A 47 -36.32 -13.71 -40.05
C ARG A 47 -35.22 -12.67 -39.92
N ILE A 48 -35.41 -11.70 -39.04
CA ILE A 48 -34.44 -10.62 -38.78
C ILE A 48 -34.07 -10.69 -37.30
N GLY A 49 -32.78 -10.87 -37.02
CA GLY A 49 -32.24 -10.72 -35.68
C GLY A 49 -31.83 -9.26 -35.45
N VAL A 50 -32.32 -8.64 -34.39
CA VAL A 50 -32.00 -7.25 -34.05
C VAL A 50 -31.25 -7.23 -32.72
N THR A 51 -30.07 -6.62 -32.74
CA THR A 51 -29.31 -6.32 -31.52
C THR A 51 -29.36 -4.82 -31.29
N MET A 52 -29.94 -4.40 -30.16
CA MET A 52 -30.08 -3.00 -29.80
C MET A 52 -29.28 -2.72 -28.53
N LEU A 53 -28.41 -1.72 -28.58
CA LEU A 53 -27.71 -1.20 -27.40
C LEU A 53 -28.53 -0.07 -26.80
N VAL A 54 -28.80 -0.16 -25.50
CA VAL A 54 -29.58 0.84 -24.76
C VAL A 54 -28.77 1.27 -23.55
N SER A 55 -28.55 2.58 -23.43
CA SER A 55 -28.06 3.19 -22.20
C SER A 55 -29.24 3.64 -21.36
N VAL A 56 -29.25 3.28 -20.09
CA VAL A 56 -30.25 3.72 -19.12
C VAL A 56 -29.55 4.50 -18.02
N GLU A 57 -30.02 5.71 -17.78
CA GLU A 57 -29.47 6.65 -16.81
C GLU A 57 -30.48 6.85 -15.67
N ASN A 58 -30.00 7.32 -14.51
CA ASN A 58 -30.81 7.68 -13.34
C ASN A 58 -31.72 6.54 -12.82
N LEU A 59 -31.12 5.38 -12.56
CA LEU A 59 -31.82 4.19 -12.04
C LEU A 59 -32.02 4.19 -10.51
N GLU A 60 -31.65 5.26 -9.81
CA GLU A 60 -31.68 5.36 -8.35
C GLU A 60 -33.09 5.15 -7.76
N GLU A 61 -34.11 5.59 -8.50
CA GLU A 61 -35.53 5.51 -8.15
C GLU A 61 -36.31 4.53 -9.04
N ALA A 62 -35.64 3.74 -9.88
CA ALA A 62 -36.30 2.88 -10.88
C ALA A 62 -37.08 1.70 -10.27
N GLY A 63 -36.85 1.38 -8.99
CA GLY A 63 -37.39 0.21 -8.32
C GLY A 63 -36.60 -1.07 -8.65
N GLU A 64 -37.20 -2.24 -8.40
CA GLU A 64 -36.50 -3.53 -8.53
C GLU A 64 -36.24 -3.95 -9.99
N HIS A 65 -37.07 -3.51 -10.93
CA HIS A 65 -37.00 -3.91 -12.33
C HIS A 65 -37.35 -2.75 -13.27
N VAL A 66 -36.70 -2.73 -14.43
CA VAL A 66 -37.07 -1.88 -15.56
C VAL A 66 -37.63 -2.75 -16.68
N SER A 67 -38.86 -2.44 -17.12
CA SER A 67 -39.56 -3.20 -18.15
C SER A 67 -39.39 -2.58 -19.54
N PHE A 68 -38.93 -3.38 -20.50
CA PHE A 68 -38.90 -3.03 -21.92
C PHE A 68 -40.03 -3.72 -22.67
N ARG A 69 -40.84 -2.95 -23.39
CA ARG A 69 -41.93 -3.49 -24.22
C ARG A 69 -41.52 -3.51 -25.69
N LEU A 70 -41.50 -4.70 -26.28
CA LEU A 70 -41.19 -4.92 -27.70
C LEU A 70 -42.45 -5.37 -28.44
N GLN A 71 -42.71 -4.78 -29.60
CA GLN A 71 -43.84 -5.17 -30.44
C GLN A 71 -43.55 -4.85 -31.92
N ILE A 72 -43.85 -5.80 -32.81
CA ILE A 72 -43.79 -5.59 -34.25
C ILE A 72 -45.15 -5.07 -34.72
N ARG A 73 -45.13 -4.02 -35.54
CA ARG A 73 -46.34 -3.40 -36.10
C ARG A 73 -46.23 -3.30 -37.62
N SER A 74 -47.35 -3.47 -38.31
CA SER A 74 -47.50 -3.31 -39.75
C SER A 74 -48.77 -2.50 -40.06
N LYS A 75 -48.90 -2.06 -41.32
CA LYS A 75 -50.08 -1.32 -41.80
C LYS A 75 -51.13 -2.24 -42.46
N ASN A 76 -51.05 -3.55 -42.24
CA ASN A 76 -52.00 -4.52 -42.82
C ASN A 76 -53.39 -4.39 -42.18
N SER A 77 -54.46 -4.61 -42.93
CA SER A 77 -55.83 -4.58 -42.39
C SER A 77 -56.16 -5.81 -41.53
N GLN A 78 -55.53 -6.96 -41.81
CA GLN A 78 -55.66 -8.19 -41.04
C GLN A 78 -54.37 -8.48 -40.28
N ASN A 79 -54.48 -8.78 -38.98
CA ASN A 79 -53.37 -9.10 -38.08
C ASN A 79 -52.17 -8.12 -38.19
N PRO A 80 -52.38 -6.80 -37.95
CA PRO A 80 -51.34 -5.79 -38.14
C PRO A 80 -50.17 -5.91 -37.15
N ASN A 81 -50.40 -6.44 -35.95
CA ASN A 81 -49.44 -6.38 -34.84
C ASN A 81 -49.09 -7.78 -34.35
N SER A 82 -47.84 -7.96 -33.93
CA SER A 82 -47.44 -9.12 -33.15
C SER A 82 -47.95 -9.03 -31.72
N GLU A 83 -47.86 -10.15 -31.00
CA GLU A 83 -47.87 -10.16 -29.55
C GLU A 83 -46.79 -9.20 -29.00
N ALA A 84 -47.11 -8.52 -27.91
CA ALA A 84 -46.17 -7.65 -27.23
C ALA A 84 -45.37 -8.47 -26.21
N VAL A 85 -44.05 -8.39 -26.30
CA VAL A 85 -43.13 -9.05 -25.35
C VAL A 85 -42.69 -8.01 -24.33
N LEU A 86 -42.79 -8.35 -23.05
CA LEU A 86 -42.25 -7.56 -21.94
C LEU A 86 -40.96 -8.23 -21.45
N LEU A 87 -39.90 -7.44 -21.35
CA LEU A 87 -38.60 -7.86 -20.84
C LEU A 87 -38.29 -7.07 -19.57
N ASP A 88 -38.37 -7.74 -18.43
CA ASP A 88 -38.08 -7.15 -17.12
C ASP A 88 -36.61 -7.36 -16.77
N VAL A 89 -35.86 -6.26 -16.67
CA VAL A 89 -34.44 -6.27 -16.34
C VAL A 89 -34.28 -5.89 -14.87
N PRO A 90 -33.73 -6.78 -14.01
CA PRO A 90 -33.51 -6.47 -12.61
C PRO A 90 -32.47 -5.36 -12.44
N VAL A 91 -32.74 -4.43 -11.53
CA VAL A 91 -31.84 -3.35 -11.16
C VAL A 91 -31.30 -3.60 -9.76
N ARG A 92 -29.98 -3.52 -9.60
CA ARG A 92 -29.32 -3.67 -8.30
C ARG A 92 -28.28 -2.60 -8.10
N ALA A 93 -28.21 -2.05 -6.89
CA ALA A 93 -27.17 -1.11 -6.52
C ALA A 93 -25.87 -1.84 -6.18
N GLU A 94 -24.75 -1.36 -6.72
CA GLU A 94 -23.42 -1.89 -6.46
C GLU A 94 -22.50 -0.74 -6.01
N ALA A 95 -21.70 -1.01 -4.98
CA ALA A 95 -20.60 -0.15 -4.58
C ALA A 95 -19.35 -1.00 -4.31
N ARG A 96 -18.18 -0.40 -4.43
CA ARG A 96 -16.89 -1.08 -4.22
C ARG A 96 -15.98 -0.16 -3.43
N VAL A 97 -15.82 -0.47 -2.15
CA VAL A 97 -14.92 0.23 -1.26
C VAL A 97 -13.70 -0.66 -1.02
N GLU A 98 -12.52 -0.06 -1.12
CA GLU A 98 -11.24 -0.73 -0.87
C GLU A 98 -10.57 -0.07 0.34
N LEU A 99 -10.05 -0.89 1.25
CA LEU A 99 -9.23 -0.45 2.37
C LEU A 99 -7.78 -0.82 2.07
N ARG A 100 -6.90 0.18 2.15
CA ARG A 100 -5.45 0.03 1.97
C ARG A 100 -4.74 0.48 3.23
N GLY A 101 -3.62 -0.15 3.53
CA GLY A 101 -2.79 0.21 4.67
C GLY A 101 -1.30 0.22 4.31
N ASN A 102 -0.53 1.14 4.89
CA ASN A 102 0.92 1.11 4.81
C ASN A 102 1.59 1.61 6.10
N SER A 103 2.85 1.23 6.27
CA SER A 103 3.69 1.68 7.38
C SER A 103 4.82 2.59 6.90
N LEU A 104 5.11 3.62 7.69
CA LEU A 104 6.16 4.59 7.46
C LEU A 104 6.99 4.73 8.75
N PRO A 105 8.23 4.22 8.79
CA PRO A 105 8.89 3.42 7.75
C PRO A 105 8.39 1.96 7.72
N ALA A 106 8.60 1.27 6.59
CA ALA A 106 8.25 -0.16 6.46
C ALA A 106 9.18 -1.08 7.27
N PHE A 107 10.45 -0.69 7.37
CA PHE A 107 11.46 -1.34 8.18
C PHE A 107 12.20 -0.29 9.00
N LEU A 108 12.59 -0.66 10.21
CA LEU A 108 13.34 0.17 11.12
C LEU A 108 14.52 -0.63 11.65
N VAL A 109 15.71 -0.04 11.60
CA VAL A 109 16.90 -0.59 12.23
C VAL A 109 17.13 0.19 13.51
N VAL A 110 17.14 -0.50 14.64
CA VAL A 110 17.46 0.07 15.95
C VAL A 110 18.79 -0.50 16.40
N GLU A 111 19.74 0.37 16.70
CA GLU A 111 21.02 -0.03 17.28
C GLU A 111 20.76 -0.66 18.65
N ALA A 112 21.32 -1.85 18.85
CA ALA A 112 21.32 -2.46 20.17
C ALA A 112 22.37 -1.72 21.01
N GLU A 113 22.01 -0.60 21.63
CA GLU A 113 22.90 0.10 22.57
C GLU A 113 23.43 -0.89 23.61
N GLY A 114 24.75 -1.07 23.66
CA GLY A 114 25.41 -1.66 24.80
C GLY A 114 25.36 -0.71 25.98
N ASP A 115 24.73 -1.13 27.09
CA ASP A 115 24.90 -0.66 28.48
C ASP A 115 25.15 0.85 28.70
N ARG A 116 24.59 1.73 27.86
CA ARG A 116 24.53 3.17 28.14
C ARG A 116 23.33 3.45 29.02
N GLU A 117 23.50 3.10 30.28
CA GLU A 117 22.55 3.25 31.40
C GLU A 117 22.05 4.70 31.62
N ASN A 118 22.57 5.68 30.88
CA ASN A 118 22.35 7.12 31.07
C ASN A 118 21.63 7.85 29.92
N SER A 119 21.07 7.17 28.91
CA SER A 119 20.14 7.86 28.00
C SER A 119 18.75 7.91 28.67
N SER A 120 18.31 9.09 29.10
CA SER A 120 16.94 9.34 29.58
C SER A 120 15.87 9.24 28.48
N ASP A 121 16.22 8.73 27.30
CA ASP A 121 15.32 8.62 26.15
C ASP A 121 14.48 7.34 26.26
N PHE A 122 13.23 7.53 26.64
CA PHE A 122 12.18 6.50 26.58
C PHE A 122 11.60 6.37 25.17
N ARG A 123 11.74 7.43 24.36
CA ARG A 123 11.14 7.57 23.04
C ARG A 123 12.07 7.04 21.95
N GLY A 124 11.61 5.99 21.27
CA GLY A 124 12.29 5.45 20.10
C GLY A 124 11.86 6.13 18.80
N PRO A 125 12.26 5.57 17.65
CA PRO A 125 11.90 6.10 16.35
C PRO A 125 10.38 6.13 16.11
N LYS A 126 9.95 7.12 15.32
CA LYS A 126 8.54 7.29 14.92
C LYS A 126 8.11 6.18 13.97
N VAL A 127 6.94 5.60 14.22
CA VAL A 127 6.26 4.64 13.36
C VAL A 127 4.86 5.17 13.06
N VAL A 128 4.55 5.30 11.78
CA VAL A 128 3.26 5.82 11.33
C VAL A 128 2.55 4.75 10.51
N HIS A 129 1.35 4.37 10.93
CA HIS A 129 0.48 3.48 10.16
C HIS A 129 -0.62 4.32 9.53
N LYS A 130 -0.76 4.26 8.20
CA LYS A 130 -1.82 4.97 7.49
C LYS A 130 -2.77 3.97 6.87
N TYR A 131 -4.06 4.26 7.00
CA TYR A 131 -5.15 3.50 6.40
C TYR A 131 -5.98 4.41 5.51
N GLU A 132 -6.22 4.00 4.26
CA GLU A 132 -6.98 4.74 3.26
C GLU A 132 -8.18 3.90 2.82
N LEU A 133 -9.37 4.47 2.95
CA LEU A 133 -10.60 3.98 2.33
C LEU A 133 -10.82 4.70 1.00
N HIS A 134 -11.17 3.95 -0.04
CA HIS A 134 -11.48 4.50 -1.35
C HIS A 134 -12.71 3.84 -1.96
N ASN A 135 -13.72 4.64 -2.32
CA ASN A 135 -14.87 4.15 -3.06
C ASN A 135 -14.58 4.18 -4.58
N ASN A 136 -14.17 3.04 -5.12
CA ASN A 136 -13.93 2.80 -6.55
C ASN A 136 -15.21 2.39 -7.31
N GLY A 137 -16.31 2.10 -6.59
CA GLY A 137 -17.55 1.62 -7.16
C GLY A 137 -18.39 2.71 -7.81
N PRO A 138 -19.45 2.32 -8.55
CA PRO A 138 -20.38 3.28 -9.14
C PRO A 138 -21.29 3.93 -8.09
N GLY A 139 -21.70 3.18 -7.06
CA GLY A 139 -22.63 3.64 -6.03
C GLY A 139 -21.97 4.31 -4.81
N THR A 140 -22.71 5.22 -4.20
CA THR A 140 -22.46 5.82 -2.89
C THR A 140 -22.76 4.81 -1.78
N VAL A 141 -21.99 4.86 -0.69
CA VAL A 141 -22.21 4.03 0.50
C VAL A 141 -22.60 4.88 1.70
N SER A 142 -23.40 4.32 2.60
CA SER A 142 -23.85 4.97 3.81
C SER A 142 -23.58 4.13 5.06
N GLY A 143 -23.28 4.81 6.17
CA GLY A 143 -22.98 4.18 7.46
C GLY A 143 -21.75 3.28 7.39
N LEU A 144 -20.63 3.82 6.93
CA LEU A 144 -19.35 3.10 6.90
C LEU A 144 -18.75 3.12 8.31
N ARG A 145 -18.37 1.95 8.82
CA ARG A 145 -17.61 1.82 10.07
C ARG A 145 -16.27 1.17 9.80
N LEU A 146 -15.21 1.76 10.36
CA LEU A 146 -13.84 1.29 10.31
C LEU A 146 -13.37 1.00 11.74
N SER A 147 -12.88 -0.21 11.99
CA SER A 147 -12.29 -0.61 13.27
C SER A 147 -10.79 -0.89 13.09
N LEU A 148 -9.95 -0.11 13.75
CA LEU A 148 -8.50 -0.32 13.78
C LEU A 148 -8.11 -1.00 15.09
N HIS A 149 -7.32 -2.07 14.98
CA HIS A 149 -6.83 -2.88 16.08
C HIS A 149 -5.31 -2.70 16.17
N LEU A 150 -4.86 -2.08 17.26
CA LEU A 150 -3.47 -1.69 17.47
C LEU A 150 -2.87 -2.49 18.64
N PRO A 151 -1.73 -3.18 18.45
CA PRO A 151 -1.09 -4.03 19.46
C PRO A 151 -0.41 -3.21 20.56
N ASN A 152 -1.24 -2.61 21.42
CA ASN A 152 -0.86 -1.70 22.48
C ASN A 152 -2.02 -1.59 23.50
N GLN A 153 -1.71 -1.47 24.80
CA GLN A 153 -2.64 -1.05 25.86
C GLN A 153 -2.25 0.28 26.52
N SER A 154 -1.22 0.93 25.98
CA SER A 154 -0.59 2.12 26.53
C SER A 154 0.02 1.88 27.92
N GLN A 155 0.60 0.69 28.10
CA GLN A 155 1.36 0.30 29.28
C GLN A 155 2.86 0.42 29.05
N ALA A 156 3.63 0.46 30.13
CA ALA A 156 5.09 0.56 30.09
C ALA A 156 5.79 -0.69 29.47
N SER A 157 5.07 -1.80 29.34
CA SER A 157 5.54 -3.05 28.72
C SER A 157 5.28 -3.14 27.22
N ASP A 158 4.48 -2.22 26.66
CA ASP A 158 4.14 -2.25 25.24
C ASP A 158 5.35 -1.83 24.40
N LEU A 159 5.47 -2.38 23.18
CA LEU A 159 6.55 -2.03 22.25
C LEU A 159 6.23 -0.75 21.46
N LEU A 160 4.96 -0.41 21.33
CA LEU A 160 4.46 0.76 20.63
C LEU A 160 3.74 1.70 21.59
N TYR A 161 4.07 2.98 21.53
CA TYR A 161 3.37 4.03 22.24
C TYR A 161 2.59 4.89 21.24
N ILE A 162 1.27 4.93 21.35
CA ILE A 162 0.40 5.73 20.46
C ILE A 162 0.38 7.18 20.95
N GLU A 163 0.91 8.08 20.12
CA GLU A 163 0.92 9.53 20.39
C GLU A 163 -0.39 10.16 19.93
N ASP A 164 -0.81 9.89 18.70
CA ASP A 164 -1.94 10.60 18.10
C ASP A 164 -2.65 9.77 17.02
N ILE A 165 -3.93 10.08 16.80
CA ILE A 165 -4.78 9.48 15.76
C ILE A 165 -5.43 10.60 14.98
N GLN A 166 -5.05 10.73 13.71
CA GLN A 166 -5.46 11.83 12.85
C GLN A 166 -6.39 11.33 11.74
N PRO A 167 -7.72 11.46 11.89
CA PRO A 167 -8.67 11.19 10.83
C PRO A 167 -8.72 12.33 9.81
N GLN A 168 -9.00 11.99 8.55
CA GLN A 168 -9.19 12.92 7.44
C GLN A 168 -10.31 12.44 6.52
N GLY A 169 -10.90 13.36 5.76
CA GLY A 169 -11.96 13.03 4.80
C GLY A 169 -13.33 12.81 5.43
N GLY A 170 -13.62 13.47 6.56
CA GLY A 170 -14.91 13.42 7.24
C GLY A 170 -15.08 12.24 8.21
N LEU A 171 -14.06 11.40 8.37
CA LEU A 171 -14.08 10.33 9.37
C LEU A 171 -14.10 10.91 10.79
N GLN A 172 -14.95 10.36 11.65
CA GLN A 172 -14.95 10.65 13.08
C GLN A 172 -14.48 9.41 13.83
N CYS A 173 -13.37 9.51 14.57
CA CYS A 173 -12.78 8.37 15.26
C CYS A 173 -12.85 8.54 16.78
N SER A 174 -13.25 7.48 17.47
CA SER A 174 -13.26 7.33 18.93
C SER A 174 -12.38 6.14 19.34
N PRO A 175 -11.20 6.39 19.93
CA PRO A 175 -10.37 5.32 20.48
C PRO A 175 -10.91 4.87 21.85
N GLN A 176 -10.85 3.55 22.13
CA GLN A 176 -11.24 3.01 23.44
C GLN A 176 -10.36 3.53 24.58
N THR A 177 -9.07 3.71 24.30
CA THR A 177 -8.09 4.29 25.23
C THR A 177 -7.61 5.61 24.65
N SER A 178 -7.55 6.66 25.47
CA SER A 178 -7.09 7.97 25.02
C SER A 178 -5.64 7.88 24.49
N PRO A 179 -5.35 8.43 23.29
CA PRO A 179 -3.97 8.56 22.82
C PRO A 179 -3.13 9.37 23.82
N ASN A 180 -1.83 9.09 23.85
CA ASN A 180 -0.86 9.77 24.71
C ASN A 180 -1.26 9.85 26.21
N PRO A 181 -1.56 8.72 26.90
CA PRO A 181 -2.01 8.78 28.30
C PRO A 181 -0.96 9.32 29.27
N LEU A 182 0.33 9.22 28.93
CA LEU A 182 1.43 9.79 29.72
C LEU A 182 1.58 11.31 29.51
N LYS A 183 0.74 11.93 28.65
CA LYS A 183 0.77 13.38 28.32
C LYS A 183 2.17 13.87 28.00
N LEU A 184 2.86 13.11 27.17
CA LEU A 184 4.21 13.44 26.77
C LEU A 184 4.13 14.48 25.65
N ASP A 185 4.42 15.73 25.97
CA ASP A 185 4.46 16.83 25.01
C ASP A 185 5.84 16.88 24.35
N TRP A 186 5.96 16.18 23.23
CA TRP A 186 7.17 16.17 22.42
C TRP A 186 7.10 17.32 21.41
N GLY A 187 7.54 18.51 21.85
CA GLY A 187 7.47 19.75 21.07
C GLY A 187 7.77 19.58 19.57
N MET A 188 7.02 20.33 18.74
CA MET A 188 7.26 20.36 17.30
C MET A 188 8.72 20.74 17.01
N PRO A 189 9.40 20.10 16.05
CA PRO A 189 10.65 20.65 15.54
C PRO A 189 10.33 21.99 14.88
N THR A 190 10.63 23.08 15.58
CA THR A 190 10.59 24.43 15.03
C THR A 190 11.55 24.46 13.85
N ALA A 191 11.02 24.60 12.64
CA ALA A 191 11.81 24.95 11.47
C ALA A 191 12.34 26.39 11.68
N THR A 192 13.58 26.52 12.11
CA THR A 192 14.34 27.77 11.97
C THR A 192 15.44 27.59 10.91
N PRO A 193 15.52 28.49 9.92
CA PRO A 193 16.56 28.45 8.91
C PRO A 193 17.81 29.14 9.45
N SER A 194 18.91 28.40 9.56
CA SER A 194 20.22 29.02 9.67
C SER A 194 21.26 28.19 8.92
N SER A 195 21.65 28.76 7.79
CA SER A 195 22.82 28.44 7.00
C SER A 195 24.09 28.53 7.85
N ILE A 196 24.73 27.40 8.15
CA ILE A 196 26.19 27.32 8.28
C ILE A 196 26.64 25.99 7.67
N ALA A 197 27.44 26.11 6.62
CA ALA A 197 28.06 25.01 5.90
C ALA A 197 28.94 24.16 6.84
N THR A 198 28.60 22.88 6.97
CA THR A 198 29.51 21.88 7.55
C THR A 198 29.70 20.73 6.55
N ARG A 199 30.85 20.81 5.89
CA ARG A 199 31.63 19.76 5.20
C ARG A 199 30.90 18.45 4.91
N HIS A 200 30.58 18.26 3.63
CA HIS A 200 30.29 16.96 3.05
C HIS A 200 31.41 15.95 3.37
N LYS A 201 31.17 15.09 4.37
CA LYS A 201 31.91 13.83 4.50
C LYS A 201 31.37 12.93 3.39
N ARG A 202 32.21 12.73 2.37
CA ARG A 202 31.96 11.90 1.18
C ARG A 202 31.47 10.51 1.62
N GLU A 203 30.16 10.29 1.52
CA GLU A 203 29.52 9.00 1.74
C GLU A 203 29.99 8.04 0.64
N ARG A 204 30.79 7.06 1.05
CA ARG A 204 31.30 6.01 0.17
C ARG A 204 30.12 5.09 -0.13
N ARG A 205 29.51 5.27 -1.32
CA ARG A 205 28.55 4.31 -1.89
C ARG A 205 29.18 2.93 -1.90
N GLN A 206 28.79 2.06 -0.98
CA GLN A 206 29.03 0.64 -1.10
C GLN A 206 27.86 0.07 -1.89
N ALA A 207 28.17 -0.48 -3.05
CA ALA A 207 27.21 -1.19 -3.88
C ALA A 207 26.63 -2.36 -3.07
N PHE A 208 25.30 -2.42 -2.97
CA PHE A 208 24.58 -3.58 -2.46
C PHE A 208 25.01 -4.81 -3.27
N LEU A 209 25.79 -5.69 -2.66
CA LEU A 209 26.04 -7.02 -3.19
C LEU A 209 24.75 -7.82 -3.08
N ARG A 210 24.11 -7.96 -4.24
CA ARG A 210 22.94 -8.78 -4.48
C ARG A 210 23.34 -10.25 -4.25
N GLY A 211 22.72 -10.88 -3.26
CA GLY A 211 22.74 -12.35 -3.11
C GLY A 211 23.80 -12.90 -2.17
N SER A 212 23.61 -12.72 -0.86
CA SER A 212 24.10 -13.67 0.13
C SER A 212 22.90 -14.24 0.88
N LYS A 213 22.76 -15.57 0.84
CA LYS A 213 21.85 -16.33 1.71
C LYS A 213 21.94 -15.82 3.15
N PRO A 214 20.83 -15.75 3.90
CA PRO A 214 20.89 -15.31 5.29
C PRO A 214 21.80 -16.27 6.06
N PRO A 215 22.74 -15.75 6.88
CA PRO A 215 23.52 -16.58 7.78
C PRO A 215 22.55 -17.32 8.72
N SER A 216 22.64 -18.64 8.67
CA SER A 216 21.90 -19.59 9.50
C SER A 216 22.22 -19.38 10.97
N GLY A 217 21.40 -18.57 11.64
CA GLY A 217 21.48 -18.25 13.07
C GLY A 217 20.54 -17.13 13.55
N LEU A 218 19.65 -16.62 12.70
CA LEU A 218 18.64 -15.61 13.10
C LEU A 218 17.44 -16.33 13.71
N GLN A 219 17.09 -16.01 14.96
CA GLN A 219 15.81 -16.42 15.54
C GLN A 219 14.67 -15.92 14.64
N ASP A 220 13.61 -16.72 14.52
CA ASP A 220 12.41 -16.29 13.78
C ASP A 220 11.87 -14.99 14.39
N PRO A 221 11.47 -14.00 13.55
CA PRO A 221 11.02 -12.72 14.06
C PRO A 221 9.74 -12.88 14.87
N VAL A 222 9.71 -12.24 16.05
CA VAL A 222 8.57 -12.26 16.97
C VAL A 222 7.46 -11.38 16.40
N LEU A 223 6.34 -12.01 16.03
CA LEU A 223 5.14 -11.30 15.59
C LEU A 223 4.42 -10.70 16.80
N VAL A 224 4.23 -9.39 16.77
CA VAL A 224 3.49 -8.61 17.78
C VAL A 224 2.19 -8.15 17.13
N SER A 225 1.13 -8.92 17.38
CA SER A 225 -0.22 -8.72 16.85
C SER A 225 -1.26 -8.70 17.98
N CYS A 226 -2.49 -8.33 17.65
CA CYS A 226 -3.61 -8.36 18.59
C CYS A 226 -4.02 -9.74 19.13
N ASP A 227 -3.50 -10.80 18.50
CA ASP A 227 -3.69 -12.17 18.98
C ASP A 227 -2.68 -12.49 20.10
N SER A 228 -1.51 -11.84 20.06
CA SER A 228 -0.41 -12.05 21.00
C SER A 228 -0.39 -11.09 22.18
N VAL A 229 -0.85 -9.85 21.96
CA VAL A 229 -0.80 -8.75 22.93
C VAL A 229 -2.17 -8.08 22.96
N PRO A 230 -2.65 -7.65 24.14
CA PRO A 230 -3.92 -6.95 24.21
C PRO A 230 -3.94 -5.66 23.37
N CYS A 231 -5.08 -5.37 22.73
CA CYS A 231 -5.18 -4.29 21.75
C CYS A 231 -6.07 -3.13 22.16
N THR A 232 -5.66 -1.95 21.72
CA THR A 232 -6.50 -0.75 21.70
C THR A 232 -7.29 -0.76 20.39
N VAL A 233 -8.61 -0.67 20.51
CA VAL A 233 -9.52 -0.57 19.36
C VAL A 233 -9.87 0.90 19.12
N VAL A 234 -9.75 1.33 17.87
CA VAL A 234 -10.17 2.65 17.41
C VAL A 234 -11.35 2.47 16.46
N GLN A 235 -12.50 2.99 16.84
CA GLN A 235 -13.71 2.94 16.02
C GLN A 235 -13.85 4.24 15.27
N CYS A 236 -14.06 4.19 13.97
CA CYS A 236 -14.30 5.36 13.15
C CYS A 236 -15.57 5.19 12.33
N GLU A 237 -16.34 6.27 12.21
CA GLU A 237 -17.58 6.29 11.45
C GLU A 237 -17.54 7.37 10.37
N LEU A 238 -18.15 7.06 9.22
CA LEU A 238 -18.37 7.98 8.11
C LEU A 238 -19.80 7.80 7.61
N GLN A 239 -20.59 8.89 7.64
CA GLN A 239 -22.01 8.84 7.32
C GLN A 239 -22.27 8.48 5.86
N GLU A 240 -21.53 9.10 4.95
CA GLU A 240 -21.70 8.93 3.52
C GLU A 240 -20.35 9.03 2.81
N MET A 241 -20.14 8.16 1.82
CA MET A 241 -18.93 8.17 0.99
C MET A 241 -19.30 8.04 -0.48
N VAL A 242 -19.19 9.16 -1.19
CA VAL A 242 -19.56 9.25 -2.61
C VAL A 242 -18.55 8.54 -3.50
N ARG A 243 -18.95 8.26 -4.74
CA ARG A 243 -18.07 7.69 -5.77
C ARG A 243 -16.79 8.50 -5.90
N GLY A 244 -15.64 7.82 -5.86
CA GLY A 244 -14.32 8.42 -6.01
C GLY A 244 -13.79 9.14 -4.76
N GLN A 245 -14.58 9.28 -3.69
CA GLN A 245 -14.11 9.87 -2.44
C GLN A 245 -13.03 9.00 -1.79
N ARG A 246 -12.18 9.65 -1.00
CA ARG A 246 -11.16 9.02 -0.17
C ARG A 246 -11.24 9.57 1.24
N ALA A 247 -11.03 8.69 2.21
CA ALA A 247 -10.92 9.05 3.60
C ALA A 247 -9.75 8.27 4.21
N MET A 248 -9.03 8.87 5.15
CA MET A 248 -7.85 8.22 5.73
C MET A 248 -7.77 8.41 7.24
N VAL A 249 -7.12 7.46 7.91
CA VAL A 249 -6.74 7.57 9.32
C VAL A 249 -5.25 7.33 9.42
N THR A 250 -4.56 8.27 10.06
CA THR A 250 -3.13 8.16 10.34
C THR A 250 -2.93 7.93 11.83
N VAL A 251 -2.36 6.78 12.19
CA VAL A 251 -1.97 6.45 13.56
C VAL A 251 -0.49 6.78 13.71
N VAL A 252 -0.19 7.69 14.63
CA VAL A 252 1.17 8.12 14.95
C VAL A 252 1.61 7.45 16.24
N ALA A 253 2.69 6.68 16.17
CA ALA A 253 3.26 5.98 17.31
C ALA A 253 4.79 6.10 17.34
N PHE A 254 5.38 5.72 18.47
CA PHE A 254 6.82 5.58 18.65
C PHE A 254 7.13 4.21 19.21
N LEU A 255 8.33 3.70 18.90
CA LEU A 255 8.84 2.56 19.64
C LEU A 255 9.13 2.95 21.09
N TRP A 256 8.73 2.07 22.01
CA TRP A 256 9.07 2.23 23.42
C TRP A 256 10.43 1.56 23.70
N LEU A 257 11.48 2.38 23.83
CA LEU A 257 12.85 1.90 24.01
C LEU A 257 13.02 1.01 25.25
N PRO A 258 12.40 1.29 26.42
CA PRO A 258 12.52 0.43 27.60
C PRO A 258 12.08 -1.02 27.34
N SER A 259 10.94 -1.23 26.67
CA SER A 259 10.45 -2.57 26.32
C SER A 259 11.37 -3.26 25.31
N LEU A 260 11.87 -2.50 24.34
CA LEU A 260 12.77 -3.03 23.31
C LEU A 260 14.15 -3.42 23.89
N ARG A 261 14.65 -2.72 24.92
CA ARG A 261 15.92 -3.04 25.58
C ARG A 261 15.87 -4.33 26.39
N GLN A 262 14.70 -4.70 26.93
CA GLN A 262 14.52 -5.97 27.65
C GLN A 262 14.72 -7.21 26.77
N ARG A 263 14.63 -7.06 25.44
CA ARG A 263 14.75 -8.15 24.46
C ARG A 263 15.75 -7.78 23.36
N PRO A 264 17.07 -7.73 23.68
CA PRO A 264 18.05 -7.10 22.81
C PRO A 264 18.41 -7.89 21.54
N LEU A 265 18.12 -9.21 21.55
CA LEU A 265 18.43 -10.13 20.45
C LEU A 265 17.22 -10.44 19.56
N ASP A 266 16.02 -10.02 19.98
CA ASP A 266 14.78 -10.33 19.29
C ASP A 266 14.55 -9.36 18.13
N GLN A 267 14.07 -9.89 17.01
CA GLN A 267 13.54 -9.11 15.90
C GLN A 267 12.02 -9.09 16.03
N PHE A 268 11.39 -7.94 15.76
CA PHE A 268 9.95 -7.80 15.91
C PHE A 268 9.27 -7.47 14.59
N VAL A 269 8.09 -8.04 14.38
CA VAL A 269 7.15 -7.59 13.34
C VAL A 269 5.93 -7.04 14.04
N LEU A 270 5.78 -5.71 14.01
CA LEU A 270 4.63 -5.03 14.59
C LEU A 270 3.49 -5.06 13.58
N GLN A 271 2.38 -5.69 13.94
CA GLN A 271 1.23 -5.86 13.05
C GLN A 271 -0.02 -5.20 13.63
N SER A 272 -0.60 -4.29 12.85
CA SER A 272 -1.90 -3.67 13.10
C SER A 272 -2.91 -4.12 12.04
N HIS A 273 -4.15 -4.27 12.45
CA HIS A 273 -5.23 -4.78 11.60
C HIS A 273 -6.37 -3.77 11.55
N ALA A 274 -6.88 -3.50 10.36
CA ALA A 274 -8.06 -2.67 10.19
C ALA A 274 -9.12 -3.42 9.40
N TRP A 275 -10.37 -3.29 9.83
CA TRP A 275 -11.52 -3.90 9.17
C TRP A 275 -12.60 -2.84 8.96
N PHE A 276 -13.32 -2.92 7.85
CA PHE A 276 -14.44 -2.02 7.59
C PHE A 276 -15.68 -2.77 7.11
N ASN A 277 -16.83 -2.19 7.40
CA ASN A 277 -18.12 -2.59 6.84
C ASN A 277 -18.96 -1.38 6.46
N VAL A 278 -19.93 -1.62 5.58
CA VAL A 278 -20.92 -0.65 5.13
C VAL A 278 -22.30 -1.09 5.58
N SER A 279 -23.10 -0.16 6.11
CA SER A 279 -24.44 -0.46 6.62
C SER A 279 -25.50 -0.52 5.52
N SER A 280 -25.46 0.40 4.56
CA SER A 280 -26.47 0.48 3.49
C SER A 280 -25.97 1.24 2.25
N LEU A 281 -26.75 1.13 1.17
CA LEU A 281 -26.64 1.99 -0.01
C LEU A 281 -27.89 2.89 -0.07
N PRO A 282 -27.76 4.20 -0.32
CA PRO A 282 -28.87 5.16 -0.24
C PRO A 282 -29.74 5.17 -1.51
N TYR A 283 -30.12 3.99 -2.03
CA TYR A 283 -30.92 3.86 -3.24
C TYR A 283 -32.23 3.11 -2.95
N ALA A 284 -33.28 3.41 -3.72
CA ALA A 284 -34.56 2.70 -3.62
C ALA A 284 -34.51 1.28 -4.22
N VAL A 285 -33.40 0.95 -4.89
CA VAL A 285 -33.17 -0.36 -5.52
C VAL A 285 -32.39 -1.28 -4.57
N PRO A 286 -32.61 -2.60 -4.63
CA PRO A 286 -31.95 -3.54 -3.73
C PRO A 286 -30.43 -3.55 -3.95
N ALA A 287 -29.68 -3.61 -2.84
CA ALA A 287 -28.23 -3.76 -2.89
C ALA A 287 -27.84 -5.16 -3.39
N LEU A 288 -26.88 -5.24 -4.32
CA LEU A 288 -26.30 -6.51 -4.75
C LEU A 288 -25.51 -7.16 -3.63
N SER A 289 -24.70 -6.37 -2.93
CA SER A 289 -23.89 -6.76 -1.77
C SER A 289 -23.40 -5.53 -1.04
N LEU A 290 -23.24 -5.61 0.27
CA LEU A 290 -22.64 -4.54 1.09
C LEU A 290 -21.11 -4.67 1.10
N PRO A 291 -20.35 -3.61 0.77
CA PRO A 291 -18.90 -3.65 0.82
C PRO A 291 -18.36 -3.91 2.23
N SER A 292 -17.37 -4.80 2.32
CA SER A 292 -16.58 -5.03 3.52
C SER A 292 -15.19 -5.52 3.13
N GLY A 293 -14.24 -5.39 4.04
CA GLY A 293 -12.87 -5.86 3.81
C GLY A 293 -11.95 -5.45 4.94
N ASP A 294 -10.69 -5.86 4.81
CA ASP A 294 -9.66 -5.66 5.81
C ASP A 294 -8.32 -5.28 5.18
N ALA A 295 -7.44 -4.72 6.01
CA ALA A 295 -6.06 -4.45 5.67
C ALA A 295 -5.14 -4.70 6.87
N LEU A 296 -4.02 -5.37 6.60
CA LEU A 296 -2.94 -5.59 7.54
C LEU A 296 -1.78 -4.67 7.22
N VAL A 297 -1.24 -4.02 8.26
CA VAL A 297 -0.06 -3.17 8.16
C VAL A 297 1.02 -3.71 9.07
N GLN A 298 2.22 -3.86 8.52
CA GLN A 298 3.36 -4.40 9.23
C GLN A 298 4.54 -3.43 9.24
N THR A 299 5.24 -3.37 10.37
CA THR A 299 6.53 -2.69 10.53
C THR A 299 7.55 -3.71 11.02
N GLN A 300 8.64 -3.88 10.28
CA GLN A 300 9.73 -4.76 10.69
C GLN A 300 10.75 -3.97 11.52
N VAL A 301 11.05 -4.43 12.72
CA VAL A 301 12.04 -3.84 13.62
C VAL A 301 13.22 -4.79 13.72
N LEU A 302 14.33 -4.37 13.12
CA LEU A 302 15.59 -5.10 13.08
C LEU A 302 16.55 -4.53 14.10
N ARG A 303 17.23 -5.40 14.84
CA ARG A 303 18.30 -5.03 15.77
C ARG A 303 19.64 -5.09 15.04
N ALA A 304 20.34 -3.96 14.96
CA ALA A 304 21.73 -3.96 14.57
C ALA A 304 22.57 -4.35 15.79
N LEU A 305 23.25 -5.49 15.70
CA LEU A 305 24.29 -5.83 16.68
C LEU A 305 25.44 -4.85 16.46
N GLU A 306 25.82 -4.15 17.53
CA GLU A 306 27.01 -3.30 17.52
C GLU A 306 28.21 -4.17 17.10
N GLU A 307 28.98 -3.71 16.12
CA GLU A 307 30.24 -4.35 15.74
C GLU A 307 31.10 -4.36 16.99
N ARG A 308 31.27 -5.54 17.62
CA ARG A 308 32.11 -5.67 18.82
C ARG A 308 33.45 -5.02 18.55
N ASP A 309 33.78 -4.00 19.33
CA ASP A 309 35.11 -3.40 19.32
C ASP A 309 36.14 -4.52 19.44
N VAL A 310 36.99 -4.66 18.42
CA VAL A 310 38.02 -5.69 18.42
C VAL A 310 38.95 -5.38 19.58
N PRO A 311 39.12 -6.30 20.57
CA PRO A 311 39.93 -6.00 21.74
C PRO A 311 41.34 -5.61 21.29
N ILE A 312 41.86 -4.52 21.85
CA ILE A 312 43.13 -3.91 21.43
C ILE A 312 44.28 -4.92 21.46
N TRP A 313 44.23 -5.92 22.34
CA TRP A 313 45.22 -7.00 22.37
C TRP A 313 45.25 -7.82 21.08
N TRP A 314 44.13 -8.08 20.40
CA TRP A 314 44.14 -8.75 19.10
C TRP A 314 44.89 -7.93 18.04
N VAL A 315 44.76 -6.60 18.08
CA VAL A 315 45.54 -5.69 17.23
C VAL A 315 47.02 -5.81 17.58
N LEU A 316 47.36 -5.83 18.87
CA LEU A 316 48.73 -5.93 19.37
C LEU A 316 49.40 -7.27 18.98
N VAL A 317 48.67 -8.38 19.09
CA VAL A 317 49.11 -9.71 18.62
C VAL A 317 49.29 -9.72 17.11
N GLY A 318 48.36 -9.11 16.37
CA GLY A 318 48.46 -8.99 14.90
C GLY A 318 49.70 -8.21 14.46
N VAL A 319 50.00 -7.08 15.12
CA VAL A 319 51.20 -6.27 14.84
C VAL A 319 52.48 -7.05 15.20
N LEU A 320 52.52 -7.68 16.37
CA LEU A 320 53.70 -8.42 16.82
C LEU A 320 53.97 -9.64 15.91
N GLY A 321 52.91 -10.37 15.55
CA GLY A 321 53.00 -11.49 14.60
C GLY A 321 53.41 -11.04 13.21
N GLY A 322 52.86 -9.92 12.72
CA GLY A 322 53.24 -9.33 11.43
C GLY A 322 54.71 -8.90 11.38
N LEU A 323 55.22 -8.31 12.46
CA LEU A 323 56.62 -7.89 12.56
C LEU A 323 57.57 -9.09 12.63
N LEU A 324 57.19 -10.15 13.33
CA LEU A 324 57.95 -11.41 13.41
C LEU A 324 57.98 -12.14 12.05
N LEU A 325 56.85 -12.17 11.34
CA LEU A 325 56.80 -12.70 9.98
C LEU A 325 57.68 -11.87 9.03
N PHE A 326 57.62 -10.54 9.14
CA PHE A 326 58.42 -9.64 8.32
C PHE A 326 59.92 -9.85 8.53
N THR A 327 60.38 -9.96 9.79
CA THR A 327 61.80 -10.23 10.07
C THR A 327 62.23 -11.59 9.53
N PHE A 328 61.39 -12.62 9.66
CA PHE A 328 61.65 -13.93 9.07
C PHE A 328 61.80 -13.87 7.54
N LEU A 329 60.92 -13.12 6.86
CA LEU A 329 61.01 -12.92 5.40
C LEU A 329 62.27 -12.17 4.98
N VAL A 330 62.67 -11.13 5.71
CA VAL A 330 63.94 -10.41 5.45
C VAL A 330 65.13 -11.35 5.60
N LEU A 331 65.15 -12.20 6.63
CA LEU A 331 66.21 -13.19 6.83
C LEU A 331 66.23 -14.25 5.71
N ALA A 332 65.06 -14.73 5.28
CA ALA A 332 64.94 -15.66 4.17
C ALA A 332 65.46 -15.03 2.86
N MET A 333 65.03 -13.80 2.54
CA MET A 333 65.50 -13.07 1.36
C MET A 333 67.01 -12.76 1.42
N TRP A 334 67.55 -12.49 2.61
CA TRP A 334 68.98 -12.31 2.81
C TRP A 334 69.76 -13.62 2.58
N LYS A 335 69.26 -14.74 3.09
CA LYS A 335 69.86 -16.08 2.88
C LYS A 335 69.77 -16.56 1.44
N VAL A 336 68.71 -16.20 0.72
CA VAL A 336 68.54 -16.50 -0.72
C VAL A 336 69.40 -15.56 -1.59
N GLY A 337 70.11 -14.59 -0.99
CA GLY A 337 71.10 -13.77 -1.70
C GLY A 337 70.51 -12.60 -2.48
N PHE A 338 69.23 -12.27 -2.26
CA PHE A 338 68.52 -11.20 -2.98
C PHE A 338 69.18 -9.81 -2.83
N PHE A 339 69.84 -9.55 -1.69
CA PHE A 339 70.51 -8.27 -1.42
C PHE A 339 71.97 -8.19 -1.90
N LYS A 340 72.52 -9.25 -2.51
CA LYS A 340 73.84 -9.18 -3.15
C LYS A 340 73.71 -8.66 -4.58
N ARG A 341 73.67 -7.34 -4.75
CA ARG A 341 73.85 -6.72 -6.06
C ARG A 341 75.32 -6.33 -6.27
N ASN A 342 75.95 -6.96 -7.28
CA ASN A 342 77.22 -6.51 -7.85
C ASN A 342 77.05 -5.08 -8.39
N ARG A 343 77.82 -4.13 -7.88
CA ARG A 343 78.10 -2.89 -8.62
C ARG A 343 79.17 -3.22 -9.67
N PRO A 344 79.01 -2.80 -10.95
CA PRO A 344 80.07 -2.97 -11.94
C PRO A 344 81.29 -2.13 -11.53
N PRO A 345 82.52 -2.66 -11.69
CA PRO A 345 83.74 -1.95 -11.34
C PRO A 345 84.04 -0.83 -12.35
N PHE A 346 84.54 0.29 -11.82
CA PHE A 346 85.27 1.29 -12.62
C PHE A 346 86.62 0.68 -13.01
N GLU A 347 86.95 0.73 -14.30
CA GLU A 347 88.24 0.33 -14.86
C GLU A 347 89.30 1.38 -14.45
N GLU A 348 90.34 0.94 -13.73
CA GLU A 348 91.64 1.60 -13.69
C GLU A 348 92.62 0.66 -14.39
N ASP A 349 93.09 1.08 -15.57
CA ASP A 349 94.08 0.39 -16.37
C ASP A 349 95.44 0.37 -15.66
N ASN A 350 95.98 -0.83 -15.46
CA ASN A 350 97.38 -1.08 -15.16
C ASN A 350 98.09 -1.45 -16.47
N GLU A 351 99.21 -0.80 -16.79
CA GLU A 351 100.32 -1.36 -17.57
C GLU A 351 101.55 -1.25 -16.62
N GLU A 352 101.95 -2.36 -15.98
CA GLU A 352 103.06 -3.26 -16.37
C GLU A 352 104.43 -2.56 -16.34
N GLU A 353 105.23 -2.77 -15.29
CA GLU A 353 106.31 -3.79 -15.13
C GLU A 353 107.68 -3.33 -15.65
N GLU A 354 108.72 -3.79 -14.93
CA GLU A 354 110.19 -3.63 -15.05
C GLU A 354 110.90 -2.37 -14.50
#